data_AF-A0A6N2DG60-F1
#
_entry.id   AF-A0A6N2DG60-F1
#
_cell.length_a   1.000
_cell.length_b   1.000
_cell.length_c   1.000
_cell.angle_alpha   90.00
_cell.angle_beta   90.00
_cell.angle_gamma   90.00
#
_symmetry.space_group_name_H-M   'P 1'
#
loop_
_entity.id
_entity.type
_entity.pdbx_description
1 polymer ?
#
loop_
_entity_poly.entity_id
_entity_poly.type
_entity_poly.pdbx_seq_one_letter_code
_entity_poly.pdbx_strand_id
1 'polypeptide(L)'
;MGNRRVIRLVTATLAATSAVIYVLIGVDAVTVIEDQAETSAAPLFVAAALFGVLAVLLVITSARSVLIGGAVLQVAVLLGYVAIAVERTPAYEAWGIGQKVLQAVILVALVELIRRPHPDGGRG
;
A
#
# COMPACT_ATOMS: atom_id res chain seq x y z
N MET A 1 23.45 7.78 -5.87
CA MET A 1 22.22 7.93 -6.70
C MET A 1 21.49 6.61 -6.96
N GLY A 2 22.17 5.49 -7.23
CA GLY A 2 21.52 4.19 -7.56
C GLY A 2 20.58 3.62 -6.48
N ASN A 3 20.98 3.61 -5.21
CA ASN A 3 20.21 2.94 -4.15
C ASN A 3 18.81 3.57 -3.91
N ARG A 4 18.69 4.90 -3.97
CA ARG A 4 17.40 5.59 -3.76
C ARG A 4 16.41 5.28 -4.89
N ARG A 5 16.88 5.24 -6.13
CA ARG A 5 16.05 4.88 -7.29
C ARG A 5 15.59 3.43 -7.19
N VAL A 6 16.48 2.52 -6.79
CA VAL A 6 16.14 1.10 -6.57
C VAL A 6 15.08 0.96 -5.49
N ILE A 7 15.27 1.56 -4.31
CA ILE A 7 14.27 1.52 -3.23
C ILE A 7 12.92 2.03 -3.72
N ARG A 8 12.90 3.14 -4.45
CA ARG A 8 11.67 3.72 -5.00
C ARG A 8 10.97 2.80 -6.00
N LEU A 9 11.72 2.19 -6.92
CA LEU A 9 11.17 1.26 -7.90
C LEU A 9 10.66 -0.02 -7.24
N VAL A 10 11.40 -0.59 -6.29
CA VAL A 10 10.93 -1.73 -5.49
C VAL A 10 9.65 -1.37 -4.76
N THR A 11 9.61 -0.20 -4.11
CA THR A 11 8.41 0.30 -3.41
C THR A 11 7.23 0.46 -4.37
N ALA A 12 7.48 0.98 -5.58
CA ALA A 12 6.45 1.10 -6.62
C ALA A 12 5.93 -0.27 -7.07
N THR A 13 6.81 -1.25 -7.24
CA THR A 13 6.42 -2.63 -7.57
C THR A 13 5.56 -3.24 -6.47
N LEU A 14 5.95 -3.11 -5.19
CA LEU A 14 5.14 -3.62 -4.08
C LEU A 14 3.78 -2.94 -3.99
N ALA A 15 3.71 -1.63 -4.25
CA ALA A 15 2.45 -0.90 -4.32
C ALA A 15 1.58 -1.40 -5.48
N ALA A 16 2.16 -1.63 -6.66
CA ALA A 16 1.44 -2.19 -7.81
C ALA A 16 0.93 -3.61 -7.52
N THR A 17 1.75 -4.46 -6.89
CA THR A 17 1.34 -5.80 -6.45
C THR A 17 0.16 -5.71 -5.48
N SER A 18 0.20 -4.78 -4.52
CA SER A 18 -0.91 -4.54 -3.59
C SER A 18 -2.20 -4.13 -4.32
N ALA A 19 -2.09 -3.28 -5.35
CA ALA A 19 -3.23 -2.88 -6.16
C ALA A 19 -3.84 -4.07 -6.90
N VAL A 20 -3.02 -4.90 -7.53
CA VAL A 20 -3.47 -6.12 -8.22
C VAL A 20 -4.18 -7.07 -7.25
N ILE A 21 -3.61 -7.29 -6.07
CA ILE A 21 -4.23 -8.12 -5.03
C ILE A 21 -5.61 -7.57 -4.67
N TYR A 22 -5.73 -6.26 -4.41
CA TYR A 22 -7.03 -5.66 -4.10
C TYR A 22 -8.06 -5.79 -5.22
N VAL A 23 -7.65 -5.71 -6.49
CA VAL A 23 -8.53 -5.99 -7.64
C VAL A 23 -8.98 -7.44 -7.64
N LEU A 24 -8.05 -8.39 -7.49
CA LEU A 24 -8.34 -9.82 -7.52
C LEU A 24 -9.32 -10.24 -6.42
N ILE A 25 -9.19 -9.66 -5.23
CA ILE A 25 -10.15 -9.86 -4.13
C ILE A 25 -11.49 -9.20 -4.49
N GLY A 26 -11.49 -7.97 -5.02
CA GLY A 26 -12.72 -7.26 -5.36
C GLY A 26 -13.55 -7.87 -6.49
N VAL A 27 -12.96 -8.73 -7.33
CA VAL A 27 -13.65 -9.50 -8.37
C VAL A 27 -13.92 -10.96 -7.98
N ASP A 28 -13.72 -11.31 -6.71
CA ASP A 28 -13.85 -12.67 -6.17
C ASP A 28 -12.99 -13.74 -6.88
N ALA A 29 -11.91 -13.33 -7.56
CA ALA A 29 -10.95 -14.25 -8.16
C ALA A 29 -10.06 -14.93 -7.11
N VAL A 30 -9.97 -14.35 -5.90
CA VAL A 30 -9.30 -14.93 -4.73
C VAL A 30 -10.25 -14.85 -3.55
N THR A 31 -10.70 -16.01 -3.06
CA THR A 31 -11.51 -16.10 -1.84
C THR A 31 -10.61 -15.87 -0.63
N VAL A 32 -10.86 -14.80 0.12
CA VAL A 32 -10.07 -14.44 1.31
C VAL A 32 -10.80 -14.79 2.61
N ILE A 33 -12.14 -14.88 2.56
CA ILE A 33 -13.02 -15.14 3.70
C ILE A 33 -14.09 -16.11 3.24
N GLU A 34 -14.17 -17.30 3.85
CA GLU A 34 -15.10 -18.36 3.45
C GLU A 34 -16.56 -18.05 3.85
N ASP A 35 -16.79 -17.22 4.88
CA ASP A 35 -18.11 -17.04 5.51
C ASP A 35 -18.64 -15.58 5.55
N GLN A 36 -18.06 -14.64 4.80
CA GLN A 36 -18.59 -13.27 4.79
C GLN A 36 -19.75 -13.08 3.79
N ALA A 37 -20.91 -12.68 4.32
CA ALA A 37 -21.98 -12.05 3.56
C ALA A 37 -21.41 -10.89 2.72
N GLU A 38 -21.82 -10.84 1.44
CA GLU A 38 -21.40 -9.90 0.38
C GLU A 38 -20.47 -8.78 0.88
N THR A 39 -19.16 -9.03 0.85
CA THR A 39 -18.20 -7.96 1.10
C THR A 39 -18.37 -6.95 -0.03
N SER A 40 -18.81 -5.73 0.29
CA SER A 40 -18.91 -4.67 -0.72
C SER A 40 -17.56 -4.54 -1.42
N ALA A 41 -17.54 -4.71 -2.75
CA ALA A 41 -16.30 -4.65 -3.52
C ALA A 41 -15.74 -3.23 -3.65
N ALA A 42 -16.56 -2.20 -3.41
CA ALA A 42 -16.19 -0.80 -3.62
C ALA A 42 -14.97 -0.34 -2.81
N PRO A 43 -14.84 -0.62 -1.49
CA PRO A 43 -13.63 -0.30 -0.73
C PRO A 43 -12.36 -0.99 -1.26
N LEU A 44 -12.47 -2.21 -1.80
CA LEU A 44 -11.35 -2.94 -2.38
C LEU A 44 -10.86 -2.25 -3.67
N PHE A 45 -11.78 -1.83 -4.54
CA PHE A 45 -11.42 -1.08 -5.74
C PHE A 45 -10.85 0.31 -5.43
N VAL A 46 -11.36 1.00 -4.40
CA VAL A 46 -10.77 2.25 -3.93
C VAL A 46 -9.34 2.03 -3.44
N ALA A 47 -9.10 0.99 -2.65
CA ALA A 47 -7.75 0.62 -2.21
C ALA A 47 -6.86 0.31 -3.42
N ALA A 48 -7.33 -0.50 -4.37
CA ALA A 48 -6.59 -0.81 -5.59
C ALA A 48 -6.20 0.46 -6.37
N ALA A 49 -7.13 1.40 -6.54
CA ALA A 49 -6.88 2.66 -7.22
C ALA A 49 -5.82 3.50 -6.49
N LEU A 50 -5.92 3.63 -5.16
CA LEU A 50 -4.96 4.40 -4.35
C LEU A 50 -3.54 3.81 -4.43
N PHE A 51 -3.42 2.49 -4.32
CA PHE A 51 -2.13 1.80 -4.44
C PHE A 51 -1.57 1.87 -5.88
N GLY A 52 -2.43 1.77 -6.90
CA GLY A 52 -2.05 1.90 -8.29
C GLY A 52 -1.54 3.30 -8.62
N VAL A 53 -2.25 4.34 -8.17
CA VAL A 53 -1.83 5.74 -8.30
C VAL A 53 -0.50 5.97 -7.58
N LEU A 54 -0.36 5.48 -6.34
CA LEU A 54 0.91 5.59 -5.62
C LEU A 54 2.06 4.92 -6.37
N ALA A 55 1.84 3.73 -6.94
CA ALA A 55 2.85 3.03 -7.73
C ALA A 55 3.30 3.87 -8.94
N VAL A 56 2.36 4.42 -9.71
CA VAL A 56 2.65 5.28 -10.87
C VAL A 56 3.42 6.53 -10.42
N LEU A 57 2.96 7.20 -9.36
CA LEU A 57 3.61 8.41 -8.84
C LEU A 57 5.05 8.12 -8.38
N LEU A 58 5.29 6.99 -7.72
CA LEU A 58 6.63 6.57 -7.30
C LEU A 58 7.54 6.25 -8.50
N VAL A 59 7.02 5.80 -9.64
CA VAL A 59 7.83 5.63 -10.85
C VAL A 59 8.24 6.98 -11.41
N ILE A 60 7.28 7.89 -11.60
CA ILE A 60 7.47 9.12 -12.37
C ILE A 60 8.07 10.28 -11.57
N THR A 61 7.93 10.32 -10.24
CA THR A 61 8.40 11.43 -9.42
C THR A 61 9.06 10.98 -8.11
N SER A 62 9.90 11.86 -7.55
CA SER A 62 10.40 11.74 -6.16
C SER A 62 10.03 12.93 -5.28
N ALA A 63 8.95 13.62 -5.63
CA ALA A 63 8.42 14.73 -4.84
C ALA A 63 8.19 14.28 -3.39
N ARG A 64 8.64 15.11 -2.44
CA ARG A 64 8.51 14.80 -1.00
C ARG A 64 7.06 14.67 -0.58
N SER A 65 6.16 15.46 -1.19
CA SER A 65 4.70 15.36 -0.99
C SER A 65 4.15 13.98 -1.37
N VAL A 66 4.60 13.38 -2.47
CA VAL A 66 4.21 12.02 -2.88
C VAL A 66 4.69 10.98 -1.87
N LEU A 67 5.93 11.11 -1.38
CA LEU A 67 6.47 10.17 -0.39
C LEU A 67 5.71 10.26 0.93
N ILE A 68 5.46 11.48 1.41
CA ILE A 68 4.68 11.72 2.64
C ILE A 68 3.24 11.23 2.46
N GLY A 69 2.58 11.60 1.36
CA GLY A 69 1.22 11.16 1.06
C GLY A 69 1.11 9.63 0.98
N GLY A 70 2.08 8.97 0.35
CA GLY A 70 2.16 7.51 0.32
C GLY A 70 2.31 6.91 1.72
N ALA A 71 3.14 7.50 2.59
CA ALA A 71 3.34 7.01 3.95
C ALA A 71 2.07 7.18 4.80
N VAL A 72 1.39 8.33 4.68
CA VAL A 72 0.10 8.59 5.33
C VAL A 72 -0.95 7.59 4.86
N LEU A 73 -1.02 7.31 3.56
CA LEU A 73 -1.91 6.29 3.01
C LEU A 73 -1.63 4.90 3.62
N GLN A 74 -0.37 4.48 3.74
CA GLN A 74 -0.05 3.19 4.36
C GLN A 74 -0.52 3.13 5.82
N VAL A 75 -0.29 4.17 6.60
CA VAL A 75 -0.75 4.25 7.99
C VAL A 75 -2.28 4.16 8.06
N ALA A 76 -3.00 4.92 7.23
CA ALA A 76 -4.46 4.89 7.19
C ALA A 76 -5.01 3.48 6.87
N VAL A 77 -4.39 2.79 5.90
CA VAL A 77 -4.82 1.43 5.50
C VAL A 77 -4.47 0.37 6.55
N LEU A 78 -3.37 0.54 7.28
CA LEU A 78 -3.01 -0.33 8.41
C LEU A 78 -4.00 -0.15 9.57
N LEU A 79 -4.30 1.11 9.95
CA LEU A 79 -5.25 1.42 11.01
C LEU A 79 -6.67 0.99 10.64
N GLY A 80 -7.10 1.24 9.40
CA GLY A 80 -8.41 0.82 8.91
C GLY A 80 -8.58 -0.69 8.94
N TYR A 81 -7.52 -1.46 8.65
CA TYR A 81 -7.55 -2.90 8.82
C TYR A 81 -7.73 -3.32 10.27
N VAL A 82 -6.97 -2.75 11.21
CA VAL A 82 -7.12 -3.08 12.64
C VAL A 82 -8.52 -2.75 13.13
N ALA A 83 -9.09 -1.60 12.73
CA ALA A 83 -10.43 -1.21 13.10
C ALA A 83 -11.50 -2.21 12.63
N ILE A 84 -11.41 -2.67 11.37
CA ILE A 84 -12.37 -3.60 10.78
C ILE A 84 -12.12 -5.05 11.24
N ALA A 85 -10.85 -5.43 11.44
CA ALA A 85 -10.44 -6.79 11.80
C ALA A 85 -11.06 -7.26 13.13
N VAL A 86 -11.16 -6.38 14.13
CA VAL A 86 -11.73 -6.71 15.44
C VAL A 86 -13.21 -7.11 15.36
N GLU A 87 -13.90 -6.70 14.30
CA GLU A 87 -15.32 -7.00 14.06
C GLU A 87 -15.55 -8.31 13.29
N ARG A 88 -14.47 -8.99 12.84
CA ARG A 88 -14.54 -10.21 12.01
C ARG A 88 -14.23 -11.48 12.82
N THR A 89 -14.70 -12.62 12.33
CA THR A 89 -14.33 -13.94 12.85
C THR A 89 -13.83 -14.82 11.69
N PRO A 90 -12.56 -15.27 11.69
CA PRO A 90 -11.51 -14.92 12.65
C PRO A 90 -11.13 -13.44 12.56
N ALA A 91 -10.70 -12.85 13.69
CA ALA A 91 -10.35 -11.43 13.73
C ALA A 91 -9.20 -11.08 12.78
N TYR A 92 -8.25 -11.99 12.61
CA TYR A 92 -7.12 -11.82 11.69
C TYR A 92 -6.95 -13.04 10.80
N GLU A 93 -7.07 -12.82 9.51
CA GLU A 93 -6.83 -13.84 8.48
C GLU A 93 -5.38 -13.81 8.00
N ALA A 94 -4.82 -14.97 7.70
CA ALA A 94 -3.45 -15.10 7.21
C ALA A 94 -3.18 -14.23 5.96
N TRP A 95 -4.16 -14.15 5.05
CA TRP A 95 -4.09 -13.32 3.86
C TRP A 95 -4.04 -11.82 4.19
N GLY A 96 -4.96 -11.37 5.07
CA GLY A 96 -4.97 -10.00 5.56
C GLY A 96 -3.64 -9.62 6.19
N ILE A 97 -3.10 -10.47 7.07
CA ILE A 97 -1.79 -10.27 7.71
C ILE A 97 -0.67 -10.19 6.66
N GLY A 98 -0.64 -11.09 5.69
CA GLY A 98 0.36 -11.08 4.62
C GLY A 98 0.37 -9.77 3.84
N GLN A 99 -0.81 -9.24 3.53
CA GLN A 99 -0.94 -7.94 2.88
C GLN A 99 -0.51 -6.77 3.79
N LYS A 100 -0.75 -6.87 5.11
CA LYS A 100 -0.25 -5.86 6.06
C LYS A 100 1.27 -5.88 6.21
N VAL A 101 1.91 -7.04 6.15
CA VAL A 101 3.38 -7.15 6.14
C VAL A 101 3.95 -6.43 4.91
N LEU A 102 3.35 -6.66 3.74
CA LEU A 102 3.73 -5.95 2.51
C LEU A 102 3.60 -4.43 2.66
N GLN A 103 2.50 -3.96 3.23
CA GLN A 103 2.24 -2.53 3.49
C GLN A 103 3.23 -1.94 4.49
N ALA A 104 3.60 -2.68 5.53
CA ALA A 104 4.61 -2.26 6.50
C ALA A 104 5.99 -2.08 5.83
N VAL A 105 6.38 -2.99 4.93
CA VAL A 105 7.62 -2.87 4.16
C VAL A 105 7.61 -1.62 3.26
N ILE A 106 6.50 -1.35 2.57
CA ILE A 106 6.31 -0.13 1.77
C ILE A 106 6.47 1.11 2.66
N LEU A 107 5.83 1.12 3.83
CA LEU A 107 5.92 2.24 4.77
C LEU A 107 7.35 2.49 5.24
N VAL A 108 8.08 1.45 5.63
CA VAL A 108 9.49 1.56 6.03
C VAL A 108 10.34 2.14 4.90
N ALA A 109 10.14 1.66 3.66
CA ALA A 109 10.85 2.17 2.49
C ALA A 109 10.54 3.65 2.22
N LEU A 110 9.27 4.07 2.35
CA LEU A 110 8.88 5.47 2.21
C LEU A 110 9.50 6.37 3.29
N VAL A 111 9.47 5.94 4.55
CA VAL A 111 10.12 6.66 5.66
C VAL A 111 11.61 6.83 5.39
N GLU A 112 12.27 5.79 4.89
CA GLU A 112 13.69 5.84 4.54
C GLU A 112 13.95 6.81 3.36
N LEU A 113 13.08 6.79 2.33
CA LEU A 113 13.16 7.71 1.19
C LEU A 113 12.92 9.17 1.58
N ILE A 114 12.11 9.43 2.62
CA ILE A 114 11.84 10.76 3.18
C ILE A 114 13.03 11.26 3.99
N ARG A 115 13.65 10.38 4.80
CA ARG A 115 14.79 10.74 5.66
C ARG A 115 16.05 11.04 4.86
N ARG A 116 16.25 10.42 3.70
CA ARG A 116 17.42 10.63 2.85
C ARG A 116 17.28 11.94 2.05
N PRO A 117 18.16 12.94 2.26
CA PRO A 117 18.15 14.19 1.49
C PRO A 117 18.28 13.91 -0.02
N HIS A 118 17.57 14.69 -0.85
CA HIS A 118 17.81 14.68 -2.28
C HIS A 118 19.22 15.24 -2.55
N PRO A 119 20.08 14.58 -3.35
CA PRO A 119 21.42 15.08 -3.65
C PRO A 119 21.41 16.46 -4.31
N ASP A 120 20.34 16.76 -5.03
CA ASP A 120 20.14 18.04 -5.69
C ASP A 120 19.36 18.91 -4.70
N GLY A 121 20.00 19.94 -4.12
CA GLY A 121 19.47 20.85 -3.11
C GLY A 121 18.27 21.70 -3.56
N GLY A 122 17.21 21.06 -4.01
CA GLY A 122 16.02 21.67 -4.59
C GLY A 122 14.97 21.94 -3.54
N ARG A 123 14.75 23.23 -3.31
CA ARG A 123 13.52 23.81 -2.76
C ARG A 123 12.31 23.10 -3.37
N GLY A 124 11.54 22.43 -2.52
CA GLY A 124 10.14 22.08 -2.77
C GLY A 124 9.27 23.01 -1.97
#